data_AF-A0A4V2E991-F1
#
_entry.id   AF-A0A4V2E991-F1
#
_cell.length_a   1.000
_cell.length_b   1.000
_cell.length_c   1.000
_cell.angle_alpha   90.00
_cell.angle_beta   90.00
_cell.angle_gamma   90.00
#
_symmetry.space_group_name_H-M   'P 1'
#
loop_
_entity.id
_entity.type
_entity.pdbx_description
1 polymer ?
#
loop_
_entity_poly.entity_id
_entity_poly.type
_entity_poly.pdbx_seq_one_letter_code
_entity_poly.pdbx_strand_id
1 'polypeptide(L)'
;MMNKLHDGQINHHIGLQHVAASLARQALARIDAHDHRIVMELGKFAASAMERIPVQHRDAAIKTIGQINAEAYAELMESLWRELLAVAEYEVEFCTRILGESGIEAKAGFDPDALKGRRFIRGQTVHQAFESQRDNKFRFLRKVIVAEVEPMVLIRKVRGTEARCFKDGALAMARHATAHLVRSAVNHTANASRMMLWRELG
;
A
#
# COMPACT_ATOMS: atom_id res chain seq x y z
N MET A 1 29.15 26.86 5.89
CA MET A 1 28.40 25.91 6.74
C MET A 1 26.92 25.84 6.33
N MET A 2 26.24 26.99 6.15
CA MET A 2 24.82 27.09 5.70
C MET A 2 24.47 26.26 4.44
N ASN A 3 25.29 26.31 3.37
CA ASN A 3 25.01 25.55 2.13
C ASN A 3 25.07 24.03 2.34
N LYS A 4 25.97 23.51 3.18
CA LYS A 4 26.11 22.06 3.39
C LYS A 4 24.92 21.43 4.12
N LEU A 5 24.34 22.15 5.08
CA LEU A 5 23.15 21.70 5.81
C LEU A 5 21.91 21.72 4.90
N HIS A 6 21.76 22.79 4.12
CA HIS A 6 20.65 22.91 3.16
C HIS A 6 20.74 21.84 2.06
N ASP A 7 21.93 21.64 1.47
CA ASP A 7 22.17 20.59 0.48
C ASP A 7 21.96 19.19 1.08
N GLY A 8 22.38 18.98 2.33
CA GLY A 8 22.14 17.73 3.08
C GLY A 8 20.65 17.43 3.28
N GLN A 9 19.84 18.44 3.61
CA GLN A 9 18.39 18.30 3.75
C GLN A 9 17.69 18.01 2.41
N ILE A 10 18.12 18.68 1.34
CA ILE A 10 17.60 18.42 -0.01
C ILE A 10 17.90 16.99 -0.44
N ASN A 11 19.16 16.56 -0.29
CA ASN A 11 19.58 15.20 -0.65
C ASN A 11 18.82 14.15 0.16
N HIS A 12 18.59 14.40 1.45
CA HIS A 12 17.76 13.53 2.30
C HIS A 12 16.31 13.46 1.83
N HIS A 13 15.70 14.60 1.48
CA HIS A 13 14.33 14.63 0.96
C HIS A 13 14.20 13.84 -0.36
N ILE A 14 15.17 13.98 -1.27
CA ILE A 14 15.23 13.19 -2.50
C ILE A 14 15.38 11.69 -2.17
N GLY A 15 16.24 11.36 -1.21
CA GLY A 15 16.40 9.99 -0.70
C GLY A 15 15.07 9.39 -0.21
N LEU A 16 14.31 10.12 0.59
CA LEU A 16 12.99 9.70 1.06
C LEU A 16 12.01 9.46 -0.09
N GLN A 17 12.02 10.30 -1.13
CA GLN A 17 11.20 10.08 -2.33
C GLN A 17 11.58 8.78 -3.04
N HIS A 18 12.88 8.46 -3.14
CA HIS A 18 13.35 7.19 -3.72
C HIS A 18 12.92 5.98 -2.88
N VAL A 19 13.02 6.06 -1.55
CA VAL A 19 12.53 5.02 -0.63
C VAL A 19 11.02 4.82 -0.81
N ALA A 20 10.24 5.91 -0.79
CA ALA A 20 8.79 5.86 -0.99
C ALA A 20 8.41 5.22 -2.34
N ALA A 21 9.14 5.56 -3.40
CA ALA A 21 8.94 4.97 -4.72
C ALA A 21 9.33 3.48 -4.76
N SER A 22 10.42 3.09 -4.10
CA SER A 22 10.87 1.69 -4.00
C SER A 22 9.85 0.84 -3.26
N LEU A 23 9.42 1.27 -2.07
CA LEU A 23 8.41 0.56 -1.28
C LEU A 23 7.07 0.47 -2.02
N ALA A 24 6.66 1.52 -2.73
CA ALA A 24 5.47 1.47 -3.57
C ALA A 24 5.58 0.41 -4.69
N ARG A 25 6.75 0.28 -5.34
CA ARG A 25 6.97 -0.76 -6.36
C ARG A 25 6.93 -2.16 -5.75
N GLN A 26 7.55 -2.36 -4.60
CA GLN A 26 7.53 -3.65 -3.89
C GLN A 26 6.11 -4.04 -3.44
N ALA A 27 5.35 -3.08 -2.89
CA ALA A 27 3.96 -3.27 -2.53
C ALA A 27 3.10 -3.67 -3.73
N LEU A 28 3.30 -3.00 -4.88
CA LEU A 28 2.62 -3.36 -6.12
C LEU A 28 2.99 -4.77 -6.58
N ALA A 29 4.27 -5.14 -6.55
CA ALA A 29 4.68 -6.50 -6.95
C ALA A 29 4.01 -7.59 -6.10
N ARG A 30 3.82 -7.35 -4.80
CA ARG A 30 3.07 -8.25 -3.90
C ARG A 30 1.60 -8.33 -4.28
N ILE A 31 0.93 -7.18 -4.47
CA ILE A 31 -0.47 -7.17 -4.91
C ILE A 31 -0.64 -7.85 -6.26
N ASP A 32 0.31 -7.66 -7.18
CA ASP A 32 0.26 -8.20 -8.53
C ASP A 32 0.28 -9.72 -8.54
N ALA A 33 1.06 -10.36 -7.66
CA ALA A 33 1.06 -11.81 -7.51
C ALA A 33 -0.33 -12.33 -7.10
N HIS A 34 -0.97 -11.64 -6.16
CA HIS A 34 -2.33 -11.99 -5.70
C HIS A 34 -3.40 -11.67 -6.75
N ASP A 35 -3.24 -10.60 -7.52
CA ASP A 35 -4.10 -10.24 -8.64
C ASP A 35 -4.07 -11.30 -9.75
N HIS A 36 -2.88 -11.85 -10.05
CA HIS A 36 -2.75 -13.00 -10.95
C HIS A 36 -3.49 -14.22 -10.39
N ARG A 37 -3.37 -14.50 -9.09
CA ARG A 37 -4.11 -15.59 -8.43
C ARG A 37 -5.62 -15.41 -8.54
N ILE A 38 -6.13 -14.19 -8.33
CA ILE A 38 -7.57 -13.87 -8.52
C ILE A 38 -8.01 -14.19 -9.95
N VAL A 39 -7.24 -13.77 -10.96
CA VAL A 39 -7.56 -14.03 -12.37
C VAL A 39 -7.53 -15.52 -12.69
N MET A 40 -6.54 -16.26 -12.16
CA MET A 40 -6.46 -17.72 -12.35
C MET A 40 -7.65 -18.44 -11.74
N GLU A 41 -8.07 -18.07 -10.52
CA GLU A 41 -9.26 -18.66 -9.90
C GLU A 41 -10.52 -18.37 -10.70
N LEU A 42 -10.70 -17.13 -11.18
CA LEU A 42 -11.80 -16.80 -12.09
C LEU A 42 -11.76 -17.62 -13.38
N GLY A 43 -10.56 -17.87 -13.92
CA GLY A 43 -10.35 -18.75 -15.08
C GLY A 43 -10.85 -20.17 -14.87
N LYS A 44 -10.67 -20.74 -13.67
CA LYS A 44 -11.17 -22.08 -13.34
C LYS A 44 -12.70 -22.13 -13.33
N PHE A 45 -13.36 -21.10 -12.78
CA PHE A 45 -14.83 -20.98 -12.80
C PHE A 45 -15.36 -20.72 -14.21
N ALA A 46 -14.60 -20.02 -15.05
CA ALA A 46 -14.96 -19.76 -16.42
C ALA A 46 -14.84 -21.01 -17.30
N ALA A 47 -13.78 -21.80 -17.13
CA ALA A 47 -13.57 -23.03 -17.88
C ALA A 47 -14.67 -24.08 -17.63
N SER A 48 -15.30 -24.07 -16.44
CA SER A 48 -16.42 -24.96 -16.11
C SER A 48 -17.78 -24.48 -16.60
N ALA A 49 -17.86 -23.28 -17.20
CA ALA A 49 -19.11 -22.65 -17.63
C ALA A 49 -18.99 -22.19 -19.09
N MET A 50 -19.46 -22.99 -20.06
CA MET A 50 -19.26 -22.70 -21.49
C MET A 50 -19.95 -21.41 -21.97
N GLU A 51 -21.20 -21.15 -21.57
CA GLU A 51 -21.96 -19.98 -22.03
C GLU A 51 -22.32 -19.02 -20.90
N ARG A 52 -22.53 -19.54 -19.69
CA ARG A 52 -23.03 -18.75 -18.56
C ARG A 52 -22.55 -19.31 -17.23
N ILE A 53 -22.01 -18.45 -16.37
CA ILE A 53 -21.58 -18.85 -15.03
C ILE A 53 -22.80 -19.01 -14.10
N PRO A 54 -23.02 -20.21 -13.50
CA PRO A 54 -24.06 -20.42 -12.50
C PRO A 54 -23.88 -19.52 -11.26
N VAL A 55 -24.98 -19.19 -10.58
CA VAL A 55 -24.96 -18.37 -9.35
C VAL A 55 -24.06 -19.00 -8.29
N GLN A 56 -24.18 -20.31 -8.04
CA GLN A 56 -23.40 -21.04 -7.04
C GLN A 56 -21.89 -20.93 -7.29
N HIS A 57 -21.45 -21.01 -8.56
CA HIS A 57 -20.05 -20.83 -8.93
C HIS A 57 -19.56 -19.40 -8.69
N ARG A 58 -20.43 -18.39 -8.91
CA ARG A 58 -20.09 -16.99 -8.61
C ARG A 58 -19.96 -16.74 -7.11
N ASP A 59 -20.84 -17.31 -6.30
CA ASP A 59 -20.76 -17.19 -4.84
C ASP A 59 -19.48 -17.86 -4.30
N ALA A 60 -19.14 -19.03 -4.82
CA ALA A 60 -17.87 -19.69 -4.52
C ALA A 60 -16.66 -18.82 -4.94
N ALA A 61 -16.69 -18.24 -6.14
CA ALA A 61 -15.64 -17.34 -6.63
C ALA A 61 -15.48 -16.11 -5.74
N ILE A 62 -16.59 -15.46 -5.36
CA ILE A 62 -16.58 -14.29 -4.47
C ILE A 62 -15.94 -14.64 -3.12
N LYS A 63 -16.27 -15.79 -2.55
CA LYS A 63 -15.67 -16.25 -1.29
C LYS A 63 -14.16 -16.43 -1.42
N THR A 64 -13.72 -17.18 -2.43
CA THR A 64 -12.29 -17.44 -2.68
C THR A 64 -11.51 -16.16 -2.94
N ILE A 65 -12.04 -15.26 -3.77
CA ILE A 65 -11.40 -13.98 -4.10
C ILE A 65 -11.34 -13.06 -2.89
N GLY A 66 -12.38 -13.08 -2.04
CA GLY A 66 -12.37 -12.35 -0.77
C GLY A 66 -11.24 -12.81 0.15
N GLN A 67 -11.02 -14.13 0.22
CA GLN A 67 -9.92 -14.70 0.99
C GLN A 67 -8.55 -14.33 0.41
N ILE A 68 -8.34 -14.48 -0.91
CA ILE A 68 -7.07 -14.07 -1.56
C ILE A 68 -6.80 -12.59 -1.32
N ASN A 69 -7.83 -11.74 -1.41
CA ASN A 69 -7.68 -10.32 -1.17
C ASN A 69 -7.35 -10.00 0.30
N ALA A 70 -7.92 -10.73 1.26
CA ALA A 70 -7.58 -10.57 2.67
C ALA A 70 -6.14 -10.98 2.96
N GLU A 71 -5.71 -12.15 2.45
CA GLU A 71 -4.34 -12.65 2.55
C GLU A 71 -3.34 -11.62 1.97
N ALA A 72 -3.62 -11.10 0.77
CA ALA A 72 -2.77 -10.12 0.09
C ALA A 72 -2.51 -8.85 0.92
N TYR A 73 -3.57 -8.29 1.53
CA TYR A 73 -3.43 -7.07 2.32
C TYR A 73 -2.84 -7.32 3.70
N ALA A 74 -3.03 -8.50 4.28
CA ALA A 74 -2.37 -8.89 5.53
C ALA A 74 -0.85 -8.98 5.33
N GLU A 75 -0.39 -9.71 4.31
CA GLU A 75 1.03 -9.84 3.96
C GLU A 75 1.66 -8.49 3.61
N LEU A 76 0.95 -7.68 2.81
CA LEU A 76 1.39 -6.33 2.46
C LEU A 76 1.54 -5.46 3.71
N MET A 77 0.56 -5.48 4.62
CA MET A 77 0.61 -4.66 5.82
C MET A 77 1.73 -5.06 6.76
N GLU A 78 1.94 -6.36 6.97
CA GLU A 78 3.01 -6.84 7.83
C GLU A 78 4.38 -6.41 7.29
N SER A 79 4.62 -6.62 5.99
CA SER A 79 5.90 -6.24 5.36
C SER A 79 6.10 -4.73 5.32
N LEU A 80 5.08 -3.97 4.91
CA LEU A 80 5.14 -2.51 4.86
C LEU A 80 5.36 -1.90 6.25
N TRP A 81 4.75 -2.46 7.30
CA TRP A 81 4.91 -1.93 8.65
C TRP A 81 6.38 -1.99 9.11
N ARG A 82 7.08 -3.10 8.84
CA ARG A 82 8.51 -3.24 9.16
C ARG A 82 9.36 -2.16 8.45
N GLU A 83 9.08 -1.93 7.17
CA GLU A 83 9.76 -0.90 6.38
C GLU A 83 9.47 0.52 6.89
N LEU A 84 8.23 0.79 7.31
CA LEU A 84 7.87 2.08 7.91
C LEU A 84 8.60 2.31 9.23
N LEU A 85 8.79 1.28 10.06
CA LEU A 85 9.58 1.38 11.29
C LEU A 85 11.05 1.70 10.97
N ALA A 86 11.65 1.02 9.98
CA ALA A 86 13.01 1.32 9.55
C ALA A 86 13.17 2.76 9.04
N VAL A 87 12.18 3.26 8.28
CA VAL A 87 12.14 4.68 7.86
C VAL A 87 12.06 5.60 9.07
N ALA A 88 11.24 5.24 10.06
CA ALA A 88 11.05 6.05 11.26
C ALA A 88 12.33 6.17 12.10
N GLU A 89 13.01 5.05 12.32
CA GLU A 89 14.29 4.96 13.02
C GLU A 89 15.36 5.79 12.31
N TYR A 90 15.52 5.57 11.00
CA TYR A 90 16.47 6.33 10.18
C TYR A 90 16.20 7.84 10.24
N GLU A 91 14.94 8.25 10.26
CA GLU A 91 14.59 9.66 10.32
C GLU A 91 14.99 10.31 11.65
N VAL A 92 14.80 9.60 12.77
CA VAL A 92 15.26 10.06 14.08
C VAL A 92 16.79 10.19 14.10
N GLU A 93 17.51 9.16 13.63
CA GLU A 93 18.97 9.19 13.55
C GLU A 93 19.48 10.35 12.69
N PHE A 94 18.88 10.56 11.52
CA PHE A 94 19.22 11.66 10.63
C PHE A 94 19.03 13.01 11.33
N CYS A 95 17.88 13.23 11.97
CA CYS A 95 17.60 14.48 12.65
C CYS A 95 18.51 14.72 13.86
N THR A 96 18.75 13.70 14.69
CA THR A 96 19.68 13.77 15.82
C THR A 96 21.08 14.15 15.35
N ARG A 97 21.57 13.56 14.25
CA ARG A 97 22.89 13.90 13.69
C ARG A 97 22.96 15.36 13.22
N ILE A 98 21.96 15.84 12.49
CA ILE A 98 21.92 17.23 12.01
C ILE A 98 21.85 18.24 13.17
N LEU A 99 21.11 17.90 14.23
CA LEU A 99 21.05 18.73 15.44
C LEU A 99 22.39 18.76 16.17
N GLY A 100 23.07 17.61 16.29
CA GLY A 100 24.41 17.52 16.88
C GLY A 100 25.45 18.34 16.10
N GLU A 101 25.40 18.30 14.76
CA GLU A 101 26.23 19.17 13.89
C GLU A 101 25.96 20.67 14.12
N SER A 102 24.78 21.02 14.64
CA SER A 102 24.36 22.38 14.98
C SER A 102 24.59 22.75 16.45
N GLY A 103 25.20 21.86 17.24
CA GLY A 103 25.47 22.05 18.67
C GLY A 103 24.24 21.86 19.57
N ILE A 104 23.14 21.31 19.05
CA ILE A 104 21.94 20.98 19.83
C ILE A 104 22.03 19.51 20.24
N GLU A 105 22.10 19.24 21.53
CA GLU A 105 22.02 17.88 22.05
C GLU A 105 20.59 17.35 21.94
N ALA A 106 20.40 16.38 21.06
CA ALA A 106 19.16 15.62 20.94
C ALA A 106 19.43 14.16 21.27
N LYS A 107 18.55 13.52 22.05
CA LYS A 107 18.62 12.08 22.27
C LYS A 107 17.95 11.38 21.10
N ALA A 108 18.60 10.36 20.56
CA ALA A 108 17.95 9.48 19.60
C ALA A 108 16.94 8.62 20.38
N GLY A 109 15.65 8.87 20.16
CA GLY A 109 14.55 8.14 20.77
C GLY A 109 13.43 7.97 19.77
N PHE A 110 13.01 6.73 19.56
CA PHE A 110 11.85 6.42 18.73
C PHE A 110 11.00 5.36 19.45
N ASP A 111 9.72 5.67 19.63
CA ASP A 111 8.73 4.72 20.13
C ASP A 111 7.87 4.20 18.96
N PRO A 112 8.07 2.94 18.51
CA PRO A 112 7.25 2.29 17.49
C PRO A 112 5.75 2.32 17.78
N ASP A 113 5.35 2.25 19.05
CA ASP A 113 3.93 2.21 19.44
C ASP A 113 3.26 3.58 19.26
N ALA A 114 4.02 4.67 19.42
CA ALA A 114 3.55 6.02 19.15
C ALA A 114 3.20 6.26 17.67
N LEU A 115 3.67 5.45 16.72
CA LEU A 115 3.22 5.50 15.32
C LEU A 115 1.92 4.76 15.07
N LYS A 116 1.67 3.63 15.75
CA LYS A 116 0.51 2.76 15.48
C LYS A 116 -0.82 3.51 15.64
N GLY A 117 -0.90 4.35 16.67
CA GLY A 117 -2.10 5.12 16.99
C GLY A 117 -2.24 6.43 16.19
N ARG A 118 -1.22 6.83 15.42
CA ARG A 118 -1.27 8.11 14.71
C ARG A 118 -2.19 8.05 13.52
N ARG A 119 -3.13 8.99 13.52
CA ARG A 119 -4.04 9.22 12.40
C ARG A 119 -3.26 9.82 11.25
N PHE A 120 -3.41 9.15 10.13
CA PHE A 120 -2.93 9.45 8.80
C PHE A 120 -4.13 9.92 7.94
N ILE A 121 -3.98 9.99 6.61
CA ILE A 121 -4.96 10.49 5.63
C ILE A 121 -6.42 10.28 6.07
N ARG A 122 -7.21 11.35 6.01
CA ARG A 122 -8.64 11.36 6.35
C ARG A 122 -8.93 10.84 7.78
N GLY A 123 -7.99 11.02 8.70
CA GLY A 123 -8.17 10.66 10.11
C GLY A 123 -8.05 9.15 10.40
N GLN A 124 -7.59 8.35 9.43
CA GLN A 124 -7.43 6.90 9.55
C GLN A 124 -5.98 6.56 9.89
N THR A 125 -5.72 5.53 10.69
CA THR A 125 -4.35 5.00 10.80
C THR A 125 -3.90 4.37 9.47
N VAL A 126 -2.60 4.11 9.31
CA VAL A 126 -2.09 3.38 8.13
C VAL A 126 -2.82 2.05 7.98
N HIS A 127 -2.97 1.30 9.07
CA HIS A 127 -3.69 0.02 9.07
C HIS A 127 -5.13 0.17 8.54
N GLN A 128 -5.90 1.10 9.12
CA GLN A 128 -7.28 1.36 8.72
C GLN A 128 -7.42 1.80 7.26
N ALA A 129 -6.46 2.58 6.74
CA ALA A 129 -6.46 3.02 5.36
C ALA A 129 -6.28 1.85 4.38
N PHE A 130 -5.39 0.90 4.70
CA PHE A 130 -5.18 -0.30 3.88
C PHE A 130 -6.33 -1.31 4.03
N GLU A 131 -6.93 -1.46 5.21
CA GLU A 131 -8.17 -2.24 5.38
C GLU A 131 -9.33 -1.67 4.56
N SER A 132 -9.49 -0.34 4.59
CA SER A 132 -10.50 0.33 3.77
C SER A 132 -10.24 0.09 2.28
N GLN A 133 -8.98 0.10 1.86
CA GLN A 133 -8.60 -0.15 0.48
C GLN A 133 -8.82 -1.62 0.07
N ARG A 134 -8.50 -2.58 0.94
CA ARG A 134 -8.83 -4.00 0.80
C ARG A 134 -10.32 -4.17 0.56
N ASP A 135 -11.14 -3.57 1.41
CA ASP A 135 -12.60 -3.71 1.37
C ASP A 135 -13.21 -3.04 0.14
N ASN A 136 -12.68 -1.87 -0.25
CA ASN A 136 -13.09 -1.18 -1.46
C ASN A 136 -12.77 -2.00 -2.72
N LYS A 137 -11.55 -2.57 -2.81
CA LYS A 137 -11.18 -3.48 -3.91
C LYS A 137 -12.12 -4.68 -3.96
N PHE A 138 -12.35 -5.35 -2.83
CA PHE A 138 -13.20 -6.52 -2.80
C PHE A 138 -14.66 -6.20 -3.15
N ARG A 139 -15.21 -5.11 -2.62
CA ARG A 139 -16.57 -4.64 -2.96
C ARG A 139 -16.72 -4.40 -4.45
N PHE A 140 -15.71 -3.78 -5.07
CA PHE A 140 -15.71 -3.52 -6.50
C PHE A 140 -15.64 -4.81 -7.32
N LEU A 141 -14.73 -5.73 -6.97
CA LEU A 141 -14.64 -7.05 -7.61
C LEU A 141 -15.94 -7.83 -7.49
N ARG A 142 -16.54 -7.88 -6.29
CA ARG A 142 -17.84 -8.52 -6.05
C ARG A 142 -18.92 -7.94 -6.95
N LYS A 143 -18.99 -6.61 -7.08
CA LYS A 143 -19.96 -5.95 -7.98
C LYS A 143 -19.78 -6.41 -9.42
N VAL A 144 -18.55 -6.52 -9.91
CA VAL A 144 -18.26 -7.00 -11.28
C VAL A 144 -18.65 -8.47 -11.46
N ILE A 145 -18.30 -9.34 -10.51
CA ILE A 145 -18.61 -10.78 -10.56
C ILE A 145 -20.12 -11.04 -10.53
N VAL A 146 -20.88 -10.28 -9.74
CA VAL A 146 -22.34 -10.42 -9.67
C VAL A 146 -23.01 -9.91 -10.94
N ALA A 147 -22.50 -8.82 -11.53
CA ALA A 147 -23.10 -8.18 -12.70
C ALA A 147 -22.82 -8.93 -14.01
N GLU A 148 -21.71 -9.67 -14.11
CA GLU A 148 -21.29 -10.35 -15.33
C GLU A 148 -21.50 -11.86 -15.24
N VAL A 149 -22.17 -12.40 -16.27
CA VAL A 149 -22.51 -13.83 -16.33
C VAL A 149 -21.75 -14.54 -17.44
N GLU A 150 -21.23 -13.80 -18.42
CA GLU A 150 -20.43 -14.35 -19.50
C GLU A 150 -18.96 -14.48 -19.04
N PRO A 151 -18.37 -15.69 -19.05
CA PRO A 151 -17.08 -15.93 -18.42
C PRO A 151 -15.91 -15.11 -18.98
N MET A 152 -15.80 -15.02 -20.31
CA MET A 152 -14.71 -14.28 -20.96
C MET A 152 -14.84 -12.77 -20.74
N VAL A 153 -16.06 -12.25 -20.70
CA VAL A 153 -16.32 -10.84 -20.39
C VAL A 153 -16.00 -10.54 -18.94
N LEU A 154 -16.33 -11.44 -18.00
CA LEU A 154 -15.99 -11.30 -16.58
C LEU A 154 -14.48 -11.19 -16.39
N ILE A 155 -13.72 -12.14 -16.92
CA ILE A 155 -12.25 -12.15 -16.81
C ILE A 155 -11.67 -10.86 -17.39
N ARG A 156 -12.14 -10.43 -18.56
CA ARG A 156 -11.70 -9.18 -19.19
C ARG A 156 -12.01 -7.95 -18.35
N LYS A 157 -13.20 -7.85 -17.74
CA LYS A 157 -13.57 -6.72 -16.86
C LYS A 157 -12.75 -6.70 -15.57
N VAL A 158 -12.41 -7.86 -15.02
CA VAL A 158 -11.59 -7.96 -13.81
C VAL A 158 -10.13 -7.63 -14.10
N ARG A 159 -9.54 -8.30 -15.10
CA ARG A 159 -8.11 -8.18 -15.45
C ARG A 159 -7.80 -6.88 -16.20
N GLY A 160 -8.68 -6.44 -17.08
CA GLY A 160 -8.38 -5.42 -18.09
C GLY A 160 -7.87 -6.03 -19.40
N THR A 161 -7.52 -5.16 -20.34
CA THR A 161 -7.09 -5.51 -21.71
C THR A 161 -5.62 -5.20 -21.94
N GLU A 162 -4.93 -6.06 -22.69
CA GLU A 162 -3.52 -5.86 -23.07
C GLU A 162 -3.31 -4.56 -23.85
N ALA A 163 -4.25 -4.22 -24.74
CA ALA A 163 -4.22 -2.99 -25.53
C ALA A 163 -4.17 -1.71 -24.66
N ARG A 164 -4.63 -1.77 -23.41
CA ARG A 164 -4.59 -0.66 -22.44
C ARG A 164 -3.61 -0.91 -21.28
N CYS A 165 -2.70 -1.86 -21.45
CA CYS A 165 -1.79 -2.33 -20.41
C CYS A 165 -2.52 -2.67 -19.10
N PHE A 166 -3.73 -3.26 -19.22
CA PHE A 166 -4.59 -3.66 -18.12
C PHE A 166 -5.13 -2.53 -17.23
N LYS A 167 -4.91 -1.26 -17.59
CA LYS A 167 -5.34 -0.09 -16.80
C LYS A 167 -6.86 0.11 -16.74
N ASP A 168 -7.59 -0.56 -17.62
CA ASP A 168 -9.05 -0.56 -17.72
C ASP A 168 -9.73 -1.67 -16.90
N GLY A 169 -8.95 -2.54 -16.27
CA GLY A 169 -9.44 -3.62 -15.42
C GLY A 169 -9.83 -3.16 -14.02
N ALA A 170 -10.68 -3.94 -13.36
CA ALA A 170 -11.09 -3.68 -11.99
C ALA A 170 -9.94 -3.69 -10.98
N LEU A 171 -8.91 -4.50 -11.24
CA LEU A 171 -7.72 -4.60 -10.39
C LEU A 171 -6.83 -3.35 -10.48
N ALA A 172 -6.84 -2.62 -11.61
CA ALA A 172 -5.99 -1.46 -11.82
C ALA A 172 -6.26 -0.31 -10.84
N MET A 173 -7.52 -0.06 -10.50
CA MET A 173 -7.89 0.97 -9.52
C MET A 173 -7.20 0.74 -8.18
N ALA A 174 -7.16 -0.53 -7.74
CA ALA A 174 -6.56 -0.85 -6.46
C ALA A 174 -5.04 -0.66 -6.46
N ARG A 175 -4.37 -0.97 -7.57
CA ARG A 175 -2.94 -0.73 -7.74
C ARG A 175 -2.59 0.75 -7.53
N HIS A 176 -3.31 1.65 -8.21
CA HIS A 176 -3.06 3.09 -8.09
C HIS A 176 -3.27 3.57 -6.66
N ALA A 177 -4.38 3.20 -6.03
CA ALA A 177 -4.68 3.59 -4.66
C ALA A 177 -3.64 3.05 -3.66
N THR A 178 -3.23 1.78 -3.76
CA THR A 178 -2.17 1.21 -2.92
C THR A 178 -0.86 1.97 -3.07
N ALA A 179 -0.43 2.24 -4.30
CA ALA A 179 0.82 2.96 -4.54
C ALA A 179 0.79 4.39 -3.96
N HIS A 180 -0.37 5.05 -3.98
CA HIS A 180 -0.55 6.34 -3.31
C HIS A 180 -0.53 6.22 -1.79
N LEU A 181 -1.20 5.21 -1.23
CA LEU A 181 -1.21 4.96 0.22
C LEU A 181 0.19 4.68 0.76
N VAL A 182 0.99 3.85 0.08
CA VAL A 182 2.37 3.54 0.49
C VAL A 182 3.23 4.79 0.53
N ARG A 183 3.26 5.59 -0.56
CA ARG A 183 4.06 6.82 -0.61
C ARG A 183 3.67 7.80 0.49
N SER A 184 2.36 7.92 0.70
CA SER A 184 1.82 8.82 1.71
C SER A 184 2.13 8.32 3.12
N ALA A 185 2.08 7.01 3.36
CA ALA A 185 2.45 6.40 4.63
C ALA A 185 3.93 6.66 4.95
N VAL A 186 4.84 6.50 3.99
CA VAL A 186 6.28 6.80 4.15
C VAL A 186 6.49 8.27 4.54
N ASN A 187 5.89 9.20 3.79
CA ASN A 187 5.98 10.63 4.09
C ASN A 187 5.42 10.97 5.48
N HIS A 188 4.29 10.36 5.84
CA HIS A 188 3.66 10.60 7.13
C HIS A 188 4.49 10.02 8.27
N THR A 189 5.06 8.84 8.10
CA THR A 189 5.94 8.21 9.08
C THR A 189 7.18 9.06 9.31
N ALA A 190 7.88 9.48 8.25
CA ALA A 190 9.04 10.37 8.38
C ALA A 190 8.68 11.68 9.12
N ASN A 191 7.56 12.32 8.74
CA ASN A 191 7.11 13.53 9.42
C ASN A 191 6.73 13.28 10.88
N ALA A 192 6.07 12.16 11.20
CA ALA A 192 5.69 11.81 12.55
C ALA A 192 6.93 11.57 13.43
N SER A 193 7.96 10.89 12.91
CA SER A 193 9.23 10.67 13.61
C SER A 193 9.94 11.98 13.93
N ARG A 194 10.03 12.89 12.96
CA ARG A 194 10.57 14.25 13.19
C ARG A 194 9.81 14.97 14.31
N MET A 195 8.47 14.93 14.26
CA MET A 195 7.63 15.57 15.28
C MET A 195 7.80 14.98 16.67
N MET A 196 8.09 13.68 16.80
CA MET A 196 8.37 13.07 18.10
C MET A 196 9.66 13.65 18.67
N LEU A 197 10.73 13.71 17.87
CA LEU A 197 11.99 14.31 18.27
C LEU A 197 11.84 15.78 18.68
N TRP A 198 11.07 16.57 17.92
CA TRP A 198 10.85 17.98 18.26
C TRP A 198 10.18 18.18 19.62
N ARG A 199 9.24 17.30 20.01
CA ARG A 199 8.58 17.36 21.32
C ARG A 199 9.52 17.05 22.48
N GLU A 200 10.57 16.26 22.26
CA GLU A 200 11.55 15.98 23.30
C GLU A 200 12.49 17.17 23.56
N LEU A 201 12.58 18.09 22.60
CA LEU A 201 13.45 19.28 22.66
C LEU A 201 12.74 20.52 23.23
N GLY A 202 11.40 20.54 23.32
CA GLY A 202 10.61 21.65 23.84
C GLY A 202 9.27 21.83 23.12
#